data_AF-A0A536TS02-F1
#
_entry.id   AF-A0A536TS02-F1
#
_cell.length_a   1.000
_cell.length_b   1.000
_cell.length_c   1.000
_cell.angle_alpha   90.00
_cell.angle_beta   90.00
_cell.angle_gamma   90.00
#
_symmetry.space_group_name_H-M   'P 1'
#
loop_
_entity.id
_entity.type
_entity.pdbx_description
1 polymer ?
#
loop_
_entity_poly.entity_id
_entity_poly.type
_entity_poly.pdbx_seq_one_letter_code
_entity_poly.pdbx_strand_id
1 'polypeptide(L)'
;MGQHHPAATSQEAQSLAERVAAGMYARDRASQAMGMRIAAIGPGYAELTMTVRADMLNGHAICHGGFIFTLADSAFAFACNSYNLTTVASGGAIDFVAPAREGDVLAAMARERSVSGRTGVYDIEVTNQRGETVAYFRGKSYRIKGHVVEDPQTREQA
;
A
#
# COMPACT_ATOMS: atom_id res chain seq x y z
N MET A 1 19.35 -17.84 27.13
CA MET A 1 18.33 -16.94 27.71
C MET A 1 17.90 -15.98 26.62
N GLY A 2 16.77 -16.26 25.96
CA GLY A 2 16.26 -15.40 24.91
C GLY A 2 15.79 -14.08 25.52
N GLN A 3 16.35 -12.96 25.09
CA GLN A 3 15.83 -11.66 25.45
C GLN A 3 14.42 -11.55 24.87
N HIS A 4 13.41 -11.66 25.73
CA HIS A 4 12.03 -11.34 25.36
C HIS A 4 11.98 -9.82 25.17
N HIS A 5 12.21 -9.36 23.94
CA HIS A 5 11.76 -8.03 23.56
C HIS A 5 10.23 -8.02 23.72
N PRO A 6 9.66 -7.12 24.52
CA PRO A 6 8.21 -6.99 24.60
C PRO A 6 7.68 -6.69 23.20
N ALA A 7 6.58 -7.34 22.82
CA ALA A 7 5.88 -7.00 21.58
C ALA A 7 5.52 -5.50 21.63
N ALA A 8 5.81 -4.77 20.56
CA ALA A 8 5.48 -3.35 20.46
C ALA A 8 3.99 -3.14 20.77
N THR A 9 3.68 -2.08 21.52
CA THR A 9 2.30 -1.69 21.78
C THR A 9 1.60 -1.30 20.48
N SER A 10 0.27 -1.37 20.45
CA SER A 10 -0.50 -0.96 19.26
C SER A 10 -0.21 0.48 18.82
N GLN A 11 0.12 1.36 19.77
CA GLN A 11 0.45 2.75 19.49
C GLN A 11 1.86 2.92 18.90
N GLU A 12 2.85 2.16 19.39
CA GLU A 12 4.20 2.14 18.80
C GLU A 12 4.17 1.58 17.38
N ALA A 13 3.43 0.49 17.15
CA ALA A 13 3.26 -0.10 15.83
C ALA A 13 2.57 0.87 14.86
N GLN A 14 1.54 1.59 15.32
CA GLN A 14 0.86 2.62 14.54
C GLN A 14 1.82 3.77 14.18
N SER A 15 2.55 4.31 15.16
CA SER A 15 3.53 5.38 14.93
C SER A 15 4.63 4.97 13.97
N LEU A 16 5.10 3.71 14.04
CA LEU A 16 6.07 3.17 13.10
C LEU A 16 5.50 3.14 11.67
N ALA A 17 4.29 2.62 11.49
CA ALA A 17 3.63 2.56 10.19
C ALA A 17 3.48 3.95 9.56
N GLU A 18 3.10 4.96 10.34
CA GLU A 18 2.98 6.35 9.90
C GLU A 18 4.33 6.93 9.44
N ARG A 19 5.41 6.73 10.23
CA ARG A 19 6.76 7.19 9.84
C ARG A 19 7.24 6.51 8.56
N VAL A 20 7.03 5.20 8.45
CA VAL A 20 7.40 4.42 7.26
C VAL A 20 6.67 4.94 6.04
N ALA A 21 5.35 5.11 6.13
CA ALA A 21 4.53 5.60 5.04
C ALA A 21 4.96 7.02 4.61
N ALA A 22 5.19 7.93 5.56
CA ALA A 22 5.69 9.27 5.26
C ALA A 22 7.05 9.23 4.54
N GLY A 23 8.00 8.43 5.05
CA GLY A 23 9.32 8.29 4.47
C GLY A 23 9.31 7.67 3.06
N MET A 24 8.47 6.66 2.84
CA MET A 24 8.32 6.01 1.55
C MET A 24 7.63 6.93 0.54
N TYR A 25 6.50 7.55 0.93
CA TYR A 25 5.72 8.43 0.07
C TYR A 25 6.52 9.64 -0.39
N ALA A 26 7.36 10.23 0.48
CA ALA A 26 8.21 11.37 0.13
C ALA A 26 9.12 11.11 -1.09
N ARG A 27 9.46 9.84 -1.37
CA ARG A 27 10.32 9.43 -2.49
C ARG A 27 9.57 8.71 -3.61
N ASP A 28 8.29 8.41 -3.43
CA ASP A 28 7.45 7.74 -4.42
C ASP A 28 6.88 8.74 -5.45
N ARG A 29 7.70 9.04 -6.46
CA ARG A 29 7.32 9.96 -7.54
C ARG A 29 6.15 9.45 -8.39
N ALA A 30 5.98 8.14 -8.51
CA ALA A 30 4.93 7.56 -9.35
C ALA A 30 3.56 7.82 -8.71
N SER A 31 3.40 7.45 -7.45
CA SER A 31 2.15 7.70 -6.70
C SER A 31 1.83 9.20 -6.64
N GLN A 32 2.83 10.05 -6.41
CA GLN A 32 2.65 11.51 -6.42
C GLN A 32 2.21 12.05 -7.79
N ALA A 33 2.82 11.60 -8.89
CA ALA A 33 2.46 12.05 -10.24
C ALA A 33 1.04 11.65 -10.66
N MET A 34 0.56 10.51 -10.16
CA MET A 34 -0.84 10.09 -10.34
C MET A 34 -1.82 10.80 -9.40
N GLY A 35 -1.33 11.64 -8.49
CA GLY A 35 -2.16 12.37 -7.53
C GLY A 35 -2.72 11.47 -6.42
N MET A 36 -2.07 10.34 -6.14
CA MET A 36 -2.47 9.44 -5.07
C MET A 36 -2.20 10.08 -3.70
N ARG A 37 -3.08 9.84 -2.73
CA ARG A 37 -2.94 10.29 -1.34
C ARG A 37 -3.13 9.14 -0.39
N ILE A 38 -2.38 9.11 0.70
CA ILE A 38 -2.58 8.16 1.79
C ILE A 38 -3.74 8.68 2.64
N ALA A 39 -4.86 7.95 2.66
CA ALA A 39 -6.04 8.27 3.46
C ALA A 39 -5.96 7.64 4.85
N ALA A 40 -5.42 6.43 4.95
CA ALA A 40 -5.18 5.75 6.22
C ALA A 40 -3.96 4.83 6.13
N ILE A 41 -3.30 4.59 7.26
CA ILE A 41 -2.17 3.68 7.38
C ILE A 41 -2.21 2.98 8.73
N GLY A 42 -1.78 1.73 8.77
CA GLY A 42 -1.56 0.99 10.00
C GLY A 42 -0.69 -0.26 9.78
N PRO A 43 -0.39 -1.03 10.84
CA PRO A 43 0.35 -2.28 10.71
C PRO A 43 -0.39 -3.26 9.79
N GLY A 44 0.22 -3.62 8.67
CA GLY A 44 -0.35 -4.50 7.65
C GLY A 44 -1.53 -3.90 6.86
N TYR A 45 -1.76 -2.58 6.96
CA TYR A 45 -2.91 -1.91 6.36
C TYR A 45 -2.54 -0.58 5.72
N ALA A 46 -3.15 -0.27 4.58
CA ALA A 46 -3.10 1.04 3.97
C ALA A 46 -4.36 1.32 3.16
N GLU A 47 -4.75 2.59 3.10
CA GLU A 47 -5.77 3.08 2.18
C GLU A 47 -5.22 4.25 1.39
N LEU A 48 -5.26 4.14 0.06
CA LEU A 48 -4.86 5.22 -0.85
C LEU A 48 -6.04 5.66 -1.70
N THR A 49 -6.12 6.96 -1.98
CA THR A 49 -7.12 7.54 -2.87
C THR A 49 -6.49 8.13 -4.13
N MET A 50 -7.18 8.07 -5.27
CA MET A 50 -6.76 8.67 -6.54
C MET A 50 -7.97 9.15 -7.34
N THR A 51 -7.94 10.40 -7.81
CA THR A 51 -8.94 10.92 -8.75
C THR A 51 -8.60 10.48 -10.18
N VAL A 52 -9.56 9.89 -10.88
CA VAL A 52 -9.41 9.54 -12.30
C VAL A 52 -9.43 10.82 -13.13
N ARG A 53 -8.34 11.08 -13.86
CA ARG A 53 -8.17 12.24 -14.72
C ARG A 53 -8.41 11.89 -16.19
N ALA A 54 -8.61 12.91 -17.03
CA ALA A 54 -8.77 12.74 -18.47
C ALA A 54 -7.60 12.00 -19.13
N ASP A 55 -6.35 12.24 -18.70
CA ASP A 55 -5.14 11.57 -19.21
C ASP A 55 -5.01 10.11 -18.76
N MET A 56 -5.90 9.62 -17.89
CA MET A 56 -5.93 8.24 -17.41
C MET A 56 -6.95 7.37 -18.16
N LEU A 57 -7.72 7.94 -19.09
CA LEU A 57 -8.74 7.20 -19.81
C LEU A 57 -8.15 6.32 -20.92
N ASN A 58 -8.76 5.16 -21.15
CA ASN A 58 -8.47 4.30 -22.29
C ASN A 58 -9.35 4.66 -23.51
N GLY A 59 -9.25 3.88 -24.59
CA GLY A 59 -10.04 4.07 -25.82
C GLY A 59 -11.56 3.91 -25.67
N HIS A 60 -12.05 3.50 -24.51
CA HIS A 60 -13.48 3.40 -24.17
C HIS A 60 -13.96 4.52 -23.23
N ALA A 61 -13.15 5.56 -23.02
CA ALA A 61 -13.44 6.67 -22.11
C ALA A 61 -13.72 6.24 -20.66
N ILE A 62 -13.06 5.17 -20.20
CA ILE A 62 -13.03 4.73 -18.80
C ILE A 62 -11.57 4.68 -18.33
N CYS A 63 -11.35 4.69 -17.01
CA CYS A 63 -10.02 4.60 -16.43
C CYS A 63 -9.29 3.35 -16.96
N HIS A 64 -8.09 3.56 -17.49
CA HIS A 64 -7.26 2.47 -17.98
C HIS A 64 -6.90 1.54 -16.82
N GLY A 65 -7.09 0.22 -17.01
CA GLY A 65 -6.88 -0.77 -15.95
C GLY A 65 -5.48 -0.73 -15.34
N GLY A 66 -4.48 -0.30 -16.10
CA GLY A 66 -3.13 -0.03 -15.61
C GLY A 66 -3.07 0.99 -14.45
N PHE A 67 -3.82 2.08 -14.49
CA PHE A 67 -3.83 3.07 -13.39
C PHE A 67 -4.53 2.52 -12.14
N ILE A 68 -5.59 1.74 -12.32
CA ILE A 68 -6.29 1.06 -11.21
C ILE A 68 -5.35 0.02 -10.58
N PHE A 69 -4.61 -0.74 -11.40
CA PHE A 69 -3.59 -1.68 -10.91
C PHE A 69 -2.52 -0.94 -10.12
N THR A 70 -1.99 0.17 -10.64
CA THR A 70 -0.95 0.92 -9.91
C THR A 70 -1.48 1.51 -8.61
N LEU A 71 -2.74 1.96 -8.55
CA LEU A 71 -3.37 2.38 -7.29
C LEU A 71 -3.41 1.23 -6.27
N ALA A 72 -3.86 0.06 -6.69
CA ALA A 72 -3.93 -1.12 -5.84
C ALA A 72 -2.54 -1.59 -5.37
N ASP A 73 -1.57 -1.63 -6.28
CA ASP A 73 -0.18 -2.00 -5.99
C ASP A 73 0.51 -0.99 -5.06
N SER A 74 0.26 0.32 -5.23
CA SER A 74 0.74 1.34 -4.29
C SER A 74 0.17 1.12 -2.89
N ALA A 75 -1.15 0.92 -2.75
CA ALA A 75 -1.75 0.62 -1.45
C ALA A 75 -1.16 -0.64 -0.81
N PHE A 76 -0.97 -1.68 -1.61
CA PHE A 76 -0.27 -2.90 -1.21
C PHE A 76 1.16 -2.61 -0.72
N ALA A 77 1.95 -1.83 -1.45
CA ALA A 77 3.32 -1.48 -1.08
C ALA A 77 3.38 -0.78 0.28
N PHE A 78 2.48 0.19 0.53
CA PHE A 78 2.40 0.88 1.83
C PHE A 78 2.01 -0.08 2.96
N ALA A 79 1.06 -0.98 2.73
CA ALA A 79 0.63 -1.96 3.74
C ALA A 79 1.74 -2.96 4.09
N CYS A 80 2.42 -3.56 3.09
CA CYS A 80 3.41 -4.60 3.33
C CYS A 80 4.77 -4.07 3.81
N ASN A 81 5.04 -2.77 3.68
CA ASN A 81 6.21 -2.11 4.25
C ASN A 81 5.96 -1.52 5.65
N SER A 82 4.70 -1.40 6.10
CA SER A 82 4.31 -0.73 7.35
C SER A 82 5.06 -1.18 8.62
N TYR A 83 5.62 -2.39 8.64
CA TYR A 83 6.47 -2.90 9.73
C TYR A 83 7.94 -2.46 9.65
N ASN A 84 8.26 -1.48 8.79
CA ASN A 84 9.61 -1.00 8.51
C ASN A 84 10.59 -2.08 7.99
N LEU A 85 10.09 -3.19 7.46
CA LEU A 85 10.89 -4.19 6.78
C LEU A 85 10.75 -3.94 5.28
N THR A 86 11.87 -3.74 4.57
CA THR A 86 11.79 -3.48 3.13
C THR A 86 11.24 -4.70 2.40
N THR A 87 10.06 -4.52 1.79
CA THR A 87 9.37 -5.53 1.00
C THR A 87 9.10 -5.01 -0.41
N VAL A 88 9.16 -5.92 -1.37
CA VAL A 88 8.85 -5.64 -2.78
C VAL A 88 7.74 -6.57 -3.26
N ALA A 89 7.00 -6.15 -4.26
CA ALA A 89 6.08 -7.02 -4.98
C ALA A 89 6.86 -8.14 -5.68
N SER A 90 6.51 -9.39 -5.39
CA SER A 90 7.00 -10.58 -6.11
C SER A 90 5.97 -11.12 -7.12
N GLY A 91 4.74 -10.64 -7.03
CA GLY A 91 3.68 -10.90 -7.99
C GLY A 91 2.35 -10.36 -7.51
N GLY A 92 1.39 -10.25 -8.42
CA GLY A 92 0.03 -9.85 -8.10
C GLY A 92 -0.93 -10.24 -9.21
N ALA A 93 -2.21 -10.31 -8.88
CA ALA A 93 -3.31 -10.50 -9.83
C ALA A 93 -4.42 -9.51 -9.51
N ILE A 94 -5.09 -8.99 -10.56
CA ILE A 94 -6.22 -8.07 -10.42
C ILE A 94 -7.41 -8.61 -11.23
N ASP A 95 -8.60 -8.48 -10.66
CA ASP A 95 -9.88 -8.74 -11.31
C ASP A 95 -10.65 -7.41 -11.38
N PHE A 96 -11.04 -6.99 -12.59
CA PHE A 96 -11.87 -5.79 -12.80
C PHE A 96 -13.35 -6.18 -12.84
N VAL A 97 -14.15 -5.60 -11.96
CA VAL A 97 -15.58 -5.96 -11.81
C VAL A 97 -16.53 -4.83 -12.20
N ALA A 98 -16.06 -3.58 -12.25
CA ALA A 98 -16.82 -2.44 -12.74
C ALA A 98 -15.89 -1.37 -13.36
N PRO A 99 -16.38 -0.54 -14.30
CA PRO A 99 -15.60 0.56 -14.85
C PRO A 99 -15.51 1.74 -13.86
N ALA A 100 -14.37 2.43 -13.86
CA ALA A 100 -14.22 3.76 -13.27
C ALA A 100 -14.19 4.83 -14.37
N ARG A 101 -14.78 6.00 -14.12
CA ARG A 101 -14.91 7.08 -15.11
C ARG A 101 -14.10 8.30 -14.69
N GLU A 102 -13.88 9.21 -15.64
CA GLU A 102 -13.30 10.52 -15.35
C GLU A 102 -14.02 11.20 -14.18
N GLY A 103 -13.26 11.77 -13.25
CA GLY A 103 -13.78 12.43 -12.06
C GLY A 103 -14.15 11.50 -10.90
N ASP A 104 -14.21 10.17 -11.10
CA ASP A 104 -14.35 9.24 -9.97
C ASP A 104 -13.15 9.37 -9.03
N VAL A 105 -13.42 9.25 -7.73
CA VAL A 105 -12.38 9.16 -6.69
C VAL A 105 -12.33 7.72 -6.26
N LEU A 106 -11.24 7.04 -6.63
CA LEU A 106 -11.02 5.65 -6.29
C LEU A 106 -10.30 5.56 -4.94
N ALA A 107 -10.70 4.61 -4.10
CA ALA A 107 -10.06 4.25 -2.85
C ALA A 107 -9.61 2.79 -2.92
N ALA A 108 -8.32 2.53 -2.70
CA ALA A 108 -7.75 1.18 -2.62
C ALA A 108 -7.38 0.84 -1.18
N MET A 109 -8.06 -0.14 -0.61
CA MET A 109 -7.90 -0.59 0.77
C MET A 109 -7.13 -1.90 0.81
N ALA A 110 -5.86 -1.85 1.22
CA ALA A 110 -4.98 -3.00 1.33
C ALA A 110 -5.00 -3.59 2.76
N ARG A 111 -5.20 -4.90 2.87
CA ARG A 111 -5.19 -5.63 4.15
C ARG A 111 -4.31 -6.86 4.06
N GLU A 112 -3.43 -7.01 5.05
CA GLU A 112 -2.67 -8.24 5.25
C GLU A 112 -3.59 -9.44 5.47
N ARG A 113 -3.26 -10.56 4.80
CA ARG A 113 -3.93 -11.85 4.98
C ARG A 113 -3.03 -12.85 5.68
N SER A 114 -1.76 -12.87 5.30
CA SER A 114 -0.75 -13.69 5.95
C SER A 114 0.64 -13.15 5.70
N VAL A 115 1.51 -13.31 6.68
CA VAL A 115 2.96 -13.10 6.57
C VAL A 115 3.65 -14.29 7.19
N SER A 116 4.62 -14.85 6.49
CA SER A 116 5.44 -15.96 6.98
C SER A 116 6.86 -15.86 6.45
N GLY A 117 7.83 -15.77 7.36
CA GLY A 117 9.24 -15.63 7.01
C GLY A 117 9.53 -14.38 6.18
N ARG A 118 9.77 -14.58 4.87
CA ARG A 118 10.09 -13.51 3.92
C ARG A 118 8.97 -13.22 2.94
N THR A 119 7.82 -13.88 3.04
CA THR A 119 6.71 -13.69 2.10
C THR A 119 5.45 -13.22 2.81
N GLY A 120 4.60 -12.51 2.08
CA GLY A 120 3.29 -12.12 2.57
C GLY A 120 2.24 -12.06 1.46
N VAL A 121 0.97 -12.16 1.84
CA VAL A 121 -0.19 -12.05 0.95
C VAL A 121 -1.11 -10.96 1.48
N TYR A 122 -1.55 -10.08 0.58
CA TYR A 122 -2.39 -8.93 0.89
C TYR A 122 -3.55 -8.91 -0.10
N ASP A 123 -4.75 -8.64 0.41
CA ASP A 123 -5.94 -8.43 -0.41
C ASP A 123 -6.26 -6.93 -0.43
N ILE A 124 -6.55 -6.43 -1.62
CA ILE A 124 -6.81 -5.02 -1.89
C ILE A 124 -8.17 -4.92 -2.58
N GLU A 125 -9.05 -4.13 -2.01
CA GLU A 125 -10.32 -3.77 -2.65
C GLU A 125 -10.25 -2.33 -3.16
N VAL A 126 -10.60 -2.11 -4.42
CA VAL A 126 -10.71 -0.77 -5.01
C VAL A 126 -12.18 -0.41 -5.15
N THR A 127 -12.62 0.66 -4.51
CA THR A 127 -13.99 1.20 -4.61
C THR A 127 -13.97 2.61 -5.17
N ASN A 128 -15.11 3.10 -5.65
CA ASN A 128 -15.29 4.52 -5.97
C ASN A 128 -16.02 5.26 -4.83
N GLN A 129 -16.21 6.57 -4.98
CA GLN A 129 -16.87 7.44 -4.01
C GLN A 129 -18.35 7.08 -3.71
N ARG A 130 -18.97 6.22 -4.51
CA ARG A 130 -20.34 5.71 -4.29
C ARG A 130 -20.35 4.39 -3.51
N GLY A 131 -19.17 3.86 -3.15
CA GLY A 131 -19.03 2.56 -2.51
C GLY A 131 -19.15 1.37 -3.46
N GLU A 132 -19.11 1.60 -4.78
CA GLU A 132 -19.13 0.52 -5.77
C GLU A 132 -17.72 -0.06 -5.92
N THR A 133 -17.60 -1.38 -5.82
CA THR A 133 -16.32 -2.07 -6.07
C THR A 133 -15.98 -2.04 -7.55
N VAL A 134 -14.75 -1.61 -7.86
CA VAL A 134 -14.18 -1.46 -9.20
C VAL A 134 -13.24 -2.62 -9.50
N ALA A 135 -12.42 -3.04 -8.54
CA ALA A 135 -11.47 -4.13 -8.70
C ALA A 135 -11.11 -4.82 -7.40
N TYR A 136 -10.68 -6.08 -7.50
CA TYR A 136 -10.02 -6.82 -6.44
C TYR A 136 -8.60 -7.15 -6.86
N PHE A 137 -7.62 -6.90 -6.00
CA PHE A 137 -6.22 -7.23 -6.24
C PHE A 137 -5.66 -8.09 -5.11
N ARG A 138 -4.85 -9.09 -5.46
CA ARG A 138 -4.09 -9.89 -4.50
C ARG A 138 -2.60 -9.73 -4.77
N GLY A 139 -1.90 -9.11 -3.83
CA GLY A 139 -0.46 -8.89 -3.87
C GLY A 139 0.32 -9.95 -3.10
N LYS A 140 1.51 -10.30 -3.59
CA LYS A 140 2.48 -11.17 -2.92
C LYS A 140 3.76 -10.39 -2.63
N SER A 141 4.09 -10.20 -1.37
CA SER A 141 5.30 -9.49 -0.97
C SER A 141 6.48 -10.45 -0.80
N TYR A 142 7.68 -9.94 -1.05
CA TYR A 142 8.94 -10.59 -0.69
C TYR A 142 9.85 -9.61 0.05
N ARG A 143 10.30 -9.99 1.24
CA ARG A 143 11.18 -9.20 2.11
C ARG A 143 12.62 -9.28 1.62
N ILE A 144 13.22 -8.13 1.36
CA ILE A 144 14.64 -7.98 1.07
C ILE A 144 15.40 -7.44 2.30
N LYS A 145 16.72 -7.29 2.17
CA LYS A 145 17.52 -6.68 3.24
C LYS A 145 17.21 -5.17 3.30
N GLY A 146 17.06 -4.64 4.51
CA GLY A 146 16.89 -3.21 4.73
C GLY A 146 15.64 -2.85 5.51
N HIS A 147 15.61 -1.57 5.88
CA HIS A 147 14.50 -0.88 6.52
C HIS A 147 14.13 0.34 5.67
N VAL A 148 12.87 0.76 5.74
CA VAL A 148 12.36 1.88 4.91
C VAL A 148 12.76 3.22 5.51
N VAL A 149 12.75 3.31 6.84
CA VAL A 149 13.23 4.45 7.63
C VAL A 149 14.24 3.95 8.66
N GLU A 150 15.19 4.82 9.00
CA GLU A 150 16.11 4.58 10.11
C GLU A 150 15.31 4.55 11.43
N ASP A 151 15.57 3.55 12.27
CA ASP A 151 14.98 3.48 13.60
C ASP A 151 15.84 4.28 14.60
N PRO A 152 15.30 5.26 15.32
CA PRO A 152 16.01 5.96 16.38
C PRO A 152 16.66 5.03 17.41
N GLN A 153 16.08 3.85 17.66
CA GLN A 153 16.62 2.87 18.63
C GLN A 153 17.89 2.16 18.14
N THR A 154 18.22 2.23 16.85
CA THR A 154 19.47 1.65 16.32
C THR A 154 20.70 2.51 16.62
N ARG A 155 20.51 3.76 17.10
CA ARG A 155 21.62 4.67 17.41
C ARG A 155 22.33 4.38 18.75
N GLU A 156 21.73 3.62 19.66
CA GLU A 156 22.32 3.35 20.99
C GLU A 156 23.24 2.12 21.05
N GLN A 157 23.48 1.44 19.91
CA GLN A 157 24.32 0.24 19.85
C GLN A 157 25.51 0.33 18.87
N ALA A 158 25.81 1.53 18.36
CA ALA A 158 26.93 1.79 17.45
C ALA A 158 28.05 2.58 18.15
#